data_AF-A0A7S1FJV7-F1
#
_entry.id   AF-A0A7S1FJV7-F1
#
_cell.length_a   1.000
_cell.length_b   1.000
_cell.length_c   1.000
_cell.angle_alpha   90.00
_cell.angle_beta   90.00
_cell.angle_gamma   90.00
#
_symmetry.space_group_name_H-M   'P 1'
#
loop_
_entity.id
_entity.type
_entity.pdbx_description
1 polymer ?
#
loop_
_entity_poly.entity_id
_entity_poly.type
_entity_poly.pdbx_seq_one_letter_code
_entity_poly.pdbx_strand_id
1 'polypeptide(L)'
;MLQICSSSLLTSLGGATVDVNLIGWDVAGPDILYLFVTAPLYMIAVVVVDYILHSPLAALGRHLDPQVSNQEEEMDVDVAAEGLRVQSSDSTTDVVRILALRKVYRTPEGAPKFAVKDLSFGLPRGECFGFLGINGAGKTSTLNMLTGAILPSGGTASLGGFDIVQEQWKVRRLIGYCPQHDALLDRLTVREHLHLFGRIKGTPLEELNRYCETMMADLSLTPHMNKLSMTLSGGNKRKLSLAISMMGSPPLIFLDEPSTGVDPAARRLMWRVIEHVSTKSCHSSVMLTTHNMEEAEALCSRIGIMVGGRLRCIGSNQHLKARFGKGYQLEVRLKSPVPSAMDEFVQKWTLPEQISPDTVSQLCGRIGDAQRATWICAGCEEGHLVHSAFERGGRVSANVFAEWWLLEDVAVGLANFLHENFPGNEVVERHDRTLRFRLPLTSSLADVFRSLEHSRENLGLAEYGISQTSLEQIFNDFAARQKEETGPVRGLGVANMGSAPPHSQSELTVMQQRNSQT
;
A
#
# COMPACT_ATOMS: atom_id res chain seq x y z
N MET A 1 55.54 0.71 25.08
CA MET A 1 56.90 0.52 24.52
C MET A 1 57.97 1.45 25.13
N LEU A 2 57.65 2.30 26.13
CA LEU A 2 58.64 3.18 26.80
C LEU A 2 59.04 2.74 28.23
N GLN A 3 58.35 1.79 28.84
CA GLN A 3 58.67 1.28 30.19
C GLN A 3 59.61 0.06 30.22
N ILE A 4 59.99 -0.48 29.05
CA ILE A 4 60.89 -1.64 28.96
C ILE A 4 62.36 -1.20 28.84
N CYS A 5 62.63 0.08 28.57
CA CYS A 5 64.00 0.60 28.43
C CYS A 5 64.64 1.11 29.74
N SER A 6 63.86 1.30 30.83
CA SER A 6 64.42 1.83 32.09
C SER A 6 64.87 0.75 33.06
N SER A 7 64.27 -0.46 33.02
CA SER A 7 64.61 -1.57 33.92
C SER A 7 65.97 -2.22 33.60
N SER A 8 66.40 -2.16 32.35
CA SER A 8 67.70 -2.66 31.88
C SER A 8 68.86 -1.69 32.12
N LEU A 9 68.59 -0.40 32.34
CA LEU A 9 69.61 0.61 32.64
C LEU A 9 69.91 0.71 34.15
N LEU A 10 68.91 0.43 35.00
CA LEU A 10 69.04 0.43 36.47
C LEU A 10 69.66 -0.86 37.05
N THR A 11 69.69 -1.97 36.29
CA THR A 11 70.38 -3.21 36.70
C THR A 11 71.89 -3.17 36.49
N SER A 12 72.40 -2.19 35.71
CA SER A 12 73.82 -2.01 35.41
C SER A 12 74.61 -1.24 36.48
N LEU A 13 73.94 -0.54 37.40
CA LEU A 13 74.57 0.33 38.39
C LEU A 13 74.10 -0.07 39.80
N GLY A 14 74.71 -1.15 40.30
CA GLY A 14 74.89 -1.45 41.72
C GLY A 14 73.72 -1.17 42.68
N GLY A 15 72.91 -2.21 42.93
CA GLY A 15 72.37 -2.50 44.26
C GLY A 15 71.32 -1.55 44.85
N ALA A 16 70.05 -1.76 44.50
CA ALA A 16 68.91 -1.71 45.42
C ALA A 16 67.66 -2.20 44.68
N THR A 17 66.96 -3.21 45.21
CA THR A 17 65.61 -3.55 44.79
C THR A 17 64.68 -2.43 45.27
N VAL A 18 64.42 -1.44 44.42
CA VAL A 18 63.39 -0.43 44.69
C VAL A 18 62.04 -1.12 44.44
N ASP A 19 61.27 -1.33 45.51
CA ASP A 19 59.86 -1.69 45.41
C ASP A 19 59.11 -0.50 44.77
N VAL A 20 59.08 -0.47 43.44
CA VAL A 20 58.32 0.53 42.70
C VAL A 20 56.85 0.16 42.86
N ASN A 21 56.16 0.83 43.79
CA ASN A 21 54.71 0.74 43.90
C ASN A 21 54.09 1.19 42.57
N LEU A 22 53.59 0.25 41.76
CA LEU A 22 52.99 0.55 40.44
C LEU A 22 51.75 1.46 40.54
N ILE A 23 51.10 1.51 41.70
CA ILE A 23 49.94 2.38 42.00
C ILE A 23 50.38 3.65 42.75
N GLY A 24 51.69 3.85 42.95
CA GLY A 24 52.24 5.03 43.58
C GLY A 24 51.87 6.29 42.80
N TRP A 25 51.64 7.38 43.53
CA TRP A 25 51.29 8.68 42.95
C TRP A 25 52.29 9.12 41.88
N ASP A 26 53.57 8.81 42.05
CA ASP A 26 54.63 9.19 41.11
C ASP A 26 54.62 8.43 39.78
N VAL A 27 53.91 7.28 39.72
CA VAL A 27 53.85 6.41 38.53
C VAL A 27 52.48 6.46 37.86
N ALA A 28 51.40 6.26 38.62
CA ALA A 28 50.03 6.20 38.08
C ALA A 28 49.16 7.43 38.42
N GLY A 29 49.62 8.29 39.34
CA GLY A 29 48.86 9.47 39.79
C GLY A 29 48.53 10.46 38.67
N PRO A 30 49.50 10.89 37.84
CA PRO A 30 49.26 11.80 36.72
C PRO A 30 48.26 11.24 35.69
N ASP A 31 48.35 9.95 35.38
CA ASP A 31 47.45 9.29 34.42
C ASP A 31 46.02 9.18 34.95
N ILE A 32 45.86 8.85 36.24
CA ILE A 32 44.56 8.82 36.92
C ILE A 32 43.96 10.22 37.03
N LEU A 33 44.78 11.24 37.35
CA LEU A 33 44.34 12.63 37.42
C LEU A 33 43.92 13.14 36.02
N TYR A 34 44.68 12.81 34.98
CA TYR A 34 44.34 13.11 33.60
C TYR A 34 43.01 12.45 33.20
N LEU A 35 42.78 11.17 33.52
CA LEU A 35 41.51 10.49 33.25
C LEU A 35 40.34 11.14 34.01
N PHE A 36 40.56 11.51 35.28
CA PHE A 36 39.57 12.15 36.14
C PHE A 36 39.14 13.52 35.63
N VAL A 37 40.05 14.28 35.02
CA VAL A 37 39.74 15.61 34.43
C VAL A 37 39.17 15.48 33.01
N THR A 38 39.68 14.55 32.20
CA THR A 38 39.22 14.40 30.81
C THR A 38 37.85 13.75 30.70
N ALA A 39 37.49 12.81 31.59
CA ALA A 39 36.17 12.17 31.59
C ALA A 39 34.99 13.18 31.66
N PRO A 40 34.92 14.11 32.64
CA PRO A 40 33.86 15.12 32.67
C PRO A 40 33.97 16.10 31.50
N LEU A 41 35.18 16.43 31.04
CA LEU A 41 35.36 17.35 29.92
C LEU A 41 34.82 16.77 28.61
N TYR A 42 35.11 15.50 28.32
CA TYR A 42 34.53 14.80 27.17
C TYR A 42 33.03 14.58 27.34
N MET A 43 32.53 14.29 28.54
CA MET A 43 31.09 14.18 28.80
C MET A 43 30.36 15.50 28.52
N ILE A 44 30.91 16.62 29.00
CA ILE A 44 30.38 17.96 28.71
C ILE A 44 30.48 18.25 27.22
N ALA A 45 31.61 17.96 26.57
CA ALA A 45 31.77 18.15 25.14
C ALA A 45 30.74 17.36 24.32
N VAL A 46 30.44 16.11 24.69
CA VAL A 46 29.39 15.29 24.05
C VAL A 46 28.03 15.93 24.25
N VAL A 47 27.68 16.37 25.46
CA VAL A 47 26.40 17.06 25.73
C VAL A 47 26.29 18.37 24.93
N VAL A 48 27.38 19.13 24.84
CA VAL A 48 27.42 20.38 24.06
C VAL A 48 27.30 20.09 22.57
N VAL A 49 28.00 19.10 22.04
CA VAL A 49 27.88 18.68 20.63
C VAL A 49 26.46 18.20 20.34
N ASP A 50 25.87 17.40 21.22
CA ASP A 50 24.50 16.92 21.08
C ASP A 50 23.50 18.07 21.11
N TYR A 51 23.67 19.02 22.04
CA TYR A 51 22.86 20.25 22.12
C TYR A 51 22.99 21.11 20.86
N ILE A 52 24.20 21.30 20.33
CA ILE A 52 24.44 22.08 19.11
C ILE A 52 23.83 21.36 17.90
N LEU A 53 23.99 20.05 17.78
CA LEU A 53 23.46 19.26 16.65
C LEU A 53 21.93 19.21 16.65
N HIS A 54 21.29 19.20 17.82
CA HIS A 54 19.84 19.23 17.98
C HIS A 54 19.29 20.66 18.10
N SER A 55 20.14 21.68 18.11
CA SER A 55 19.70 23.07 18.12
C SER A 55 19.01 23.43 16.79
N PRO A 56 17.96 24.27 16.83
CA PRO A 56 17.26 24.71 15.63
C PRO A 56 18.17 25.48 14.65
N LEU A 57 19.31 26.01 15.12
CA LEU A 57 20.30 26.71 14.29
C LEU A 57 21.11 25.74 13.39
N ALA A 58 21.44 24.54 13.87
CA ALA A 58 22.09 23.51 13.05
C ALA A 58 21.14 22.92 11.99
N ALA A 59 19.84 22.89 12.29
CA ALA A 59 18.80 22.54 11.32
C ALA A 59 18.70 23.56 10.17
N LEU A 60 18.88 24.86 10.45
CA LEU A 60 18.81 25.91 9.44
C LEU A 60 19.94 25.82 8.39
N GLY A 61 21.16 25.44 8.80
CA GLY A 61 22.33 25.39 7.90
C GLY A 61 22.41 24.15 6.99
N ARG A 62 21.76 23.03 7.35
CA ARG A 62 21.77 21.79 6.54
C ARG A 62 20.60 21.68 5.58
N HIS A 63 19.56 22.48 5.78
CA HIS A 63 18.27 22.40 5.08
C HIS A 63 18.00 23.62 4.19
N LEU A 64 18.91 23.91 3.26
CA LEU A 64 18.51 24.61 2.04
C LEU A 64 17.64 23.65 1.22
N ASP A 65 16.36 24.02 1.00
CA ASP A 65 15.51 23.37 0.00
C ASP A 65 16.29 23.39 -1.32
N PRO A 66 16.78 22.24 -1.81
CA PRO A 66 17.42 22.25 -3.11
C PRO A 66 16.35 22.73 -4.08
N GLN A 67 16.59 23.84 -4.77
CA GLN A 67 15.67 24.37 -5.78
C GLN A 67 15.64 23.40 -6.96
N VAL A 68 14.88 22.32 -6.80
CA VAL A 68 14.66 21.31 -7.81
C VAL A 68 13.32 21.63 -8.45
N SER A 69 13.33 21.79 -9.78
CA SER A 69 12.13 21.99 -10.57
C SER A 69 11.19 20.80 -10.37
N ASN A 70 10.07 21.04 -9.69
CA ASN A 70 9.00 20.07 -9.57
C ASN A 70 8.17 20.15 -10.85
N GLN A 71 8.14 19.11 -11.69
CA GLN A 71 7.31 19.12 -12.90
C GLN A 71 5.84 19.22 -12.47
N GLU A 72 5.14 20.28 -12.88
CA GLU A 72 3.71 20.41 -12.66
C GLU A 72 3.02 19.29 -13.43
N GLU A 73 2.38 18.38 -12.71
CA GLU A 73 1.52 17.36 -13.30
C GLU A 73 0.08 17.71 -12.98
N GLU A 74 -0.83 17.23 -13.82
CA GLU A 74 -2.26 17.43 -13.61
C GLU A 74 -2.69 16.90 -12.24
N MET A 75 -3.15 17.81 -11.39
CA MET A 75 -3.70 17.48 -10.08
C MET A 75 -5.17 17.12 -10.22
N ASP A 76 -5.59 16.08 -9.52
CA ASP A 76 -7.00 15.76 -9.43
C ASP A 76 -7.79 16.90 -8.77
N VAL A 77 -9.00 17.15 -9.27
CA VAL A 77 -9.87 18.23 -8.80
C VAL A 77 -10.15 18.15 -7.30
N ASP A 78 -10.29 16.94 -6.73
CA ASP A 78 -10.57 16.78 -5.30
C ASP A 78 -9.35 17.14 -4.45
N VAL A 79 -8.14 16.83 -4.94
CA VAL A 79 -6.89 17.19 -4.27
C VAL A 79 -6.66 18.70 -4.33
N ALA A 80 -6.94 19.32 -5.48
CA ALA A 80 -6.85 20.76 -5.63
C ALA A 80 -7.88 21.49 -4.75
N ALA A 81 -9.12 21.02 -4.72
CA ALA A 81 -10.18 21.56 -3.86
C ALA A 81 -9.83 21.44 -2.37
N GLU A 82 -9.27 20.29 -1.95
CA GLU A 82 -8.78 20.10 -0.58
C GLU A 82 -7.62 21.04 -0.27
N GLY A 83 -6.67 21.22 -1.19
CA GLY A 83 -5.57 22.17 -1.03
C GLY A 83 -6.06 23.61 -0.82
N LEU A 84 -7.03 24.04 -1.61
CA LEU A 84 -7.67 25.36 -1.46
C LEU A 84 -8.43 25.49 -0.14
N ARG A 85 -9.18 24.45 0.25
CA ARG A 85 -9.90 24.40 1.54
C ARG A 85 -8.94 24.64 2.70
N VAL A 86 -7.80 23.96 2.70
CA VAL A 86 -6.79 24.03 3.76
C VAL A 86 -6.02 25.36 3.73
N GLN A 87 -5.87 26.00 2.56
CA GLN A 87 -5.24 27.33 2.44
C GLN A 87 -6.14 28.46 2.94
N SER A 88 -7.46 28.37 2.73
CA SER A 88 -8.43 29.45 3.00
C SER A 88 -8.63 29.85 4.48
N SER A 89 -7.89 29.25 5.42
CA SER A 89 -7.75 29.66 6.84
C SER A 89 -8.99 29.59 7.75
N ASP A 90 -10.16 29.18 7.27
CA ASP A 90 -11.35 28.94 8.11
C ASP A 90 -11.42 27.53 8.76
N SER A 91 -10.43 26.66 8.52
CA SER A 91 -10.42 25.30 9.06
C SER A 91 -9.83 25.21 10.48
N THR A 92 -10.31 26.01 11.44
CA THR A 92 -9.94 25.86 12.87
C THR A 92 -10.36 24.50 13.45
N THR A 93 -11.16 23.74 12.71
CA THR A 93 -11.66 22.40 13.07
C THR A 93 -10.63 21.29 12.87
N ASP A 94 -9.63 21.50 12.00
CA ASP A 94 -8.73 20.43 11.58
C ASP A 94 -7.62 20.22 12.63
N VAL A 95 -7.47 18.99 13.12
CA VAL A 95 -6.40 18.59 14.04
C VAL A 95 -5.07 18.52 13.31
N VAL A 96 -5.07 18.05 12.07
CA VAL A 96 -3.88 18.03 11.22
C VAL A 96 -4.10 19.00 10.08
N ARG A 97 -3.18 19.95 9.89
CA ARG A 97 -3.18 20.86 8.75
C ARG A 97 -1.83 20.76 8.07
N ILE A 98 -1.84 20.42 6.78
CA ILE A 98 -0.62 20.34 5.97
C ILE A 98 -0.75 21.27 4.77
N LEU A 99 0.24 22.14 4.59
CA LEU A 99 0.31 23.11 3.50
C LEU A 99 1.63 22.94 2.74
N ALA A 100 1.53 22.44 1.52
CA ALA A 100 2.64 22.24 0.58
C ALA A 100 3.87 21.55 1.21
N LEU A 101 3.63 20.56 2.08
CA LEU A 101 4.70 19.87 2.81
C LEU A 101 5.58 19.08 1.85
N ARG A 102 6.89 19.32 1.94
CA ARG A 102 7.90 18.80 1.02
C ARG A 102 9.04 18.13 1.76
N LYS A 103 9.53 17.02 1.20
CA LYS A 103 10.77 16.38 1.63
C LYS A 103 11.64 15.96 0.47
N VAL A 104 12.89 16.42 0.49
CA VAL A 104 13.94 16.02 -0.44
C VAL A 104 15.08 15.36 0.32
N TYR A 105 15.49 14.19 -0.15
CA TYR A 105 16.70 13.52 0.33
C TYR A 105 17.82 13.69 -0.69
N ARG A 106 19.03 13.95 -0.22
CA ARG A 106 20.24 13.93 -1.06
C ARG A 106 20.71 12.47 -1.16
N THR A 107 20.85 11.95 -2.38
CA THR A 107 21.42 10.62 -2.60
C THR A 107 22.94 10.71 -2.71
N PRO A 108 23.68 9.62 -2.42
CA PRO A 108 25.13 9.56 -2.66
C PRO A 108 25.51 9.77 -4.13
N GLU A 109 24.60 9.44 -5.05
CA GLU A 109 24.71 9.58 -6.51
C GLU A 109 24.49 11.04 -6.99
N GLY A 110 24.29 11.99 -6.06
CA GLY A 110 24.26 13.42 -6.33
C GLY A 110 22.90 13.98 -6.75
N ALA A 111 21.99 13.16 -7.27
CA ALA A 111 20.66 13.61 -7.67
C ALA A 111 19.69 13.70 -6.46
N PRO A 112 19.12 14.88 -6.16
CA PRO A 112 18.12 15.00 -5.10
C PRO A 112 16.86 14.20 -5.44
N LYS A 113 16.39 13.36 -4.50
CA LYS A 113 15.17 12.55 -4.64
C LYS A 113 14.07 13.13 -3.78
N PHE A 114 12.96 13.51 -4.41
CA PHE A 114 11.75 13.87 -3.70
C PHE A 114 11.12 12.61 -3.07
N ALA A 115 10.92 12.65 -1.76
CA ALA A 115 10.11 11.66 -1.06
C ALA A 115 8.67 12.13 -0.89
N VAL A 116 8.45 13.44 -0.70
CA VAL A 116 7.13 14.07 -0.61
C VAL A 116 7.17 15.37 -1.40
N LYS A 117 6.22 15.56 -2.31
CA LYS A 117 6.13 16.67 -3.26
C LYS A 117 4.86 17.49 -2.95
N ASP A 118 5.02 18.58 -2.21
CA ASP A 118 4.01 19.63 -1.96
C ASP A 118 2.64 19.11 -1.49
N LEU A 119 2.65 18.19 -0.53
CA LEU A 119 1.43 17.59 0.03
C LEU A 119 0.60 18.64 0.78
N SER A 120 -0.69 18.73 0.45
CA SER A 120 -1.64 19.63 1.13
C SER A 120 -2.94 18.89 1.44
N PHE A 121 -3.30 18.77 2.72
CA PHE A 121 -4.59 18.23 3.15
C PHE A 121 -4.86 18.59 4.62
N GLY A 122 -6.12 18.45 5.06
CA GLY A 122 -6.51 18.66 6.45
C GLY A 122 -7.28 17.47 7.04
N LEU A 123 -7.05 17.15 8.32
CA LEU A 123 -7.74 16.10 9.06
C LEU A 123 -8.66 16.70 10.15
N PRO A 124 -9.99 16.66 9.97
CA PRO A 124 -10.97 16.96 11.00
C PRO A 124 -10.87 16.10 12.27
N ARG A 125 -11.45 16.60 13.37
CA ARG A 125 -11.53 15.84 14.63
C ARG A 125 -12.38 14.58 14.49
N GLY A 126 -11.90 13.45 15.01
CA GLY A 126 -12.65 12.19 15.07
C GLY A 126 -12.74 11.45 13.74
N GLU A 127 -12.00 11.89 12.73
CA GLU A 127 -11.90 11.23 11.43
C GLU A 127 -10.76 10.19 11.44
N CYS A 128 -10.95 9.07 10.72
CA CYS A 128 -9.91 8.10 10.44
C CYS A 128 -9.47 8.24 8.98
N PHE A 129 -8.25 8.72 8.76
CA PHE A 129 -7.70 8.98 7.44
C PHE A 129 -6.60 7.98 7.08
N GLY A 130 -6.73 7.36 5.90
CA GLY A 130 -5.79 6.36 5.40
C GLY A 130 -4.94 6.87 4.25
N PHE A 131 -3.62 6.85 4.41
CA PHE A 131 -2.69 6.95 3.29
C PHE A 131 -2.46 5.57 2.69
N LEU A 132 -3.02 5.38 1.49
CA LEU A 132 -2.82 4.18 0.68
C LEU A 132 -1.75 4.46 -0.38
N GLY A 133 -0.79 3.56 -0.56
CA GLY A 133 0.35 3.80 -1.46
C GLY A 133 1.23 2.57 -1.55
N ILE A 134 1.99 2.40 -2.64
CA ILE A 134 3.03 1.36 -2.67
C ILE A 134 4.21 1.75 -1.77
N ASN A 135 5.14 0.82 -1.56
CA ASN A 135 6.38 1.11 -0.86
C ASN A 135 7.19 2.17 -1.62
N GLY A 136 7.72 3.15 -0.88
CA GLY A 136 8.42 4.29 -1.48
C GLY A 136 7.52 5.42 -1.99
N ALA A 137 6.19 5.36 -1.82
CA ALA A 137 5.28 6.45 -2.20
C ALA A 137 5.38 7.72 -1.33
N GLY A 138 6.12 7.70 -0.21
CA GLY A 138 6.29 8.85 0.68
C GLY A 138 5.45 8.82 1.97
N LYS A 139 4.66 7.77 2.21
CA LYS A 139 3.77 7.61 3.38
C LYS A 139 4.49 7.75 4.73
N THR A 140 5.44 6.86 5.00
CA THR A 140 6.24 6.86 6.24
C THR A 140 7.08 8.13 6.39
N SER A 141 7.62 8.68 5.29
CA SER A 141 8.32 9.97 5.32
C SER A 141 7.40 11.11 5.75
N THR A 142 6.13 11.08 5.35
CA THR A 142 5.12 12.06 5.78
C THR A 142 4.84 11.95 7.28
N LEU A 143 4.61 10.74 7.80
CA LEU A 143 4.41 10.52 9.24
C LEU A 143 5.64 10.93 10.07
N ASN A 144 6.84 10.62 9.59
CA ASN A 144 8.08 11.02 10.27
C ASN A 144 8.28 12.54 10.29
N MET A 145 7.77 13.26 9.28
CA MET A 145 7.73 14.72 9.31
C MET A 145 6.73 15.25 10.33
N LEU A 146 5.51 14.71 10.35
CA LEU A 146 4.47 15.12 11.28
C LEU A 146 4.80 14.84 12.75
N THR A 147 5.48 13.72 13.02
CA THR A 147 5.94 13.37 14.38
C THR A 147 7.20 14.14 14.81
N GLY A 148 7.85 14.87 13.89
CA GLY A 148 9.08 15.61 14.14
C GLY A 148 10.33 14.72 14.27
N ALA A 149 10.28 13.48 13.77
CA ALA A 149 11.45 12.61 13.64
C ALA A 149 12.36 13.06 12.48
N ILE A 150 11.77 13.64 11.43
CA ILE A 150 12.46 14.18 10.28
C ILE A 150 11.95 15.60 10.04
N LEU A 151 12.84 16.57 9.82
CA LEU A 151 12.40 17.93 9.48
C LEU A 151 11.95 18.01 8.01
N PRO A 152 10.87 18.77 7.72
CA PRO A 152 10.47 19.05 6.34
C PRO A 152 11.54 19.89 5.61
N SER A 153 11.63 19.71 4.29
CA SER A 153 12.49 20.52 3.42
C SER A 153 11.81 21.81 2.96
N GLY A 154 10.48 21.81 2.92
CA GLY A 154 9.65 22.96 2.59
C GLY A 154 8.20 22.74 3.02
N GLY A 155 7.39 23.78 2.89
CA GLY A 155 6.01 23.79 3.38
C GLY A 155 5.88 23.96 4.88
N THR A 156 4.64 23.94 5.35
CA THR A 156 4.30 24.08 6.78
C THR A 156 3.27 23.03 7.18
N ALA A 157 3.30 22.61 8.44
CA ALA A 157 2.28 21.74 8.99
C ALA A 157 2.03 22.07 10.47
N SER A 158 0.77 21.96 10.90
CA SER A 158 0.37 22.19 12.28
C SER A 158 -0.48 21.04 12.81
N LEU A 159 -0.23 20.63 14.05
CA LEU A 159 -0.93 19.58 14.77
C LEU A 159 -1.59 20.14 16.04
N GLY A 160 -2.91 20.06 16.13
CA GLY A 160 -3.68 20.63 17.23
C GLY A 160 -3.51 22.14 17.39
N GLY A 161 -3.21 22.84 16.29
CA GLY A 161 -2.91 24.28 16.27
C GLY A 161 -1.45 24.64 16.55
N PHE A 162 -0.57 23.67 16.81
CA PHE A 162 0.85 23.91 17.08
C PHE A 162 1.71 23.55 15.86
N ASP A 163 2.71 24.38 15.55
CA ASP A 163 3.62 24.14 14.42
C ASP A 163 4.60 22.97 14.70
N ILE A 164 4.78 22.09 13.71
CA ILE A 164 5.62 20.87 13.86
C ILE A 164 7.13 21.15 13.92
N VAL A 165 7.58 22.33 13.53
CA VAL A 165 9.00 22.72 13.57
C VAL A 165 9.28 23.55 14.82
N GLN A 166 8.43 24.55 15.11
CA GLN A 166 8.66 25.50 16.21
C GLN A 166 8.22 24.96 17.57
N GLU A 167 7.13 24.16 17.64
CA GLU A 167 6.46 23.79 18.89
C GLU A 167 6.43 22.27 19.13
N GLN A 168 7.51 21.57 18.75
CA GLN A 168 7.60 20.11 18.78
C GLN A 168 7.24 19.47 20.13
N TRP A 169 7.61 20.09 21.25
CA TRP A 169 7.34 19.53 22.57
C TRP A 169 5.84 19.50 22.91
N LYS A 170 5.06 20.50 22.44
CA LYS A 170 3.59 20.52 22.60
C LYS A 170 2.96 19.45 21.73
N VAL A 171 3.39 19.38 20.48
CA VAL A 171 2.95 18.38 19.50
C VAL A 171 3.17 16.96 20.02
N ARG A 172 4.37 16.63 20.53
CA ARG A 172 4.71 15.28 21.03
C ARG A 172 3.83 14.81 22.21
N ARG A 173 3.27 15.74 22.98
CA ARG A 173 2.33 15.41 24.07
C ARG A 173 0.94 15.03 23.55
N LEU A 174 0.54 15.57 22.40
CA LEU A 174 -0.78 15.34 21.79
C LEU A 174 -0.85 14.07 20.93
N ILE A 175 0.31 13.52 20.53
CA ILE A 175 0.37 12.41 19.57
C ILE A 175 0.55 11.04 20.24
N GLY A 176 -0.20 10.05 19.78
CA GLY A 176 0.13 8.64 19.86
C GLY A 176 0.84 8.22 18.57
N TYR A 177 1.89 7.39 18.64
CA TYR A 177 2.57 6.90 17.45
C TYR A 177 2.85 5.40 17.55
N CYS A 178 2.39 4.64 16.56
CA CYS A 178 2.75 3.24 16.35
C CYS A 178 3.68 3.15 15.13
N PRO A 179 4.99 2.91 15.32
CA PRO A 179 5.95 2.81 14.22
C PRO A 179 5.80 1.52 13.40
N GLN A 180 6.37 1.50 12.19
CA GLN A 180 6.41 0.32 11.33
C GLN A 180 7.22 -0.83 11.95
N HIS A 181 8.29 -0.54 12.70
CA HIS A 181 9.04 -1.51 13.47
C HIS A 181 8.76 -1.36 14.97
N ASP A 182 8.47 -2.47 15.64
CA ASP A 182 8.13 -2.48 17.06
C ASP A 182 9.29 -1.92 17.91
N ALA A 183 9.10 -0.73 18.47
CA ALA A 183 10.06 -0.08 19.36
C ALA A 183 9.85 -0.53 20.83
N LEU A 184 9.86 -1.85 21.05
CA LEU A 184 9.61 -2.45 22.35
C LEU A 184 10.90 -2.65 23.16
N LEU A 185 10.77 -2.63 24.48
CA LEU A 185 11.86 -2.88 25.41
C LEU A 185 11.90 -4.37 25.75
N ASP A 186 12.84 -5.11 25.17
CA ASP A 186 12.92 -6.58 25.20
C ASP A 186 12.80 -7.22 26.60
N ARG A 187 13.30 -6.52 27.63
CA ARG A 187 13.36 -7.00 29.02
C ARG A 187 12.17 -6.62 29.88
N LEU A 188 11.20 -5.88 29.35
CA LEU A 188 9.99 -5.53 30.07
C LEU A 188 8.83 -6.46 29.68
N THR A 189 7.96 -6.72 30.65
CA THR A 189 6.70 -7.44 30.41
C THR A 189 5.66 -6.55 29.72
N VAL A 190 4.63 -7.15 29.13
CA VAL A 190 3.51 -6.43 28.51
C VAL A 190 2.87 -5.43 29.49
N ARG A 191 2.60 -5.86 30.73
CA ARG A 191 2.02 -4.99 31.77
C ARG A 191 2.94 -3.82 32.10
N GLU A 192 4.24 -4.09 32.28
CA GLU A 192 5.22 -3.05 32.61
C GLU A 192 5.37 -2.02 31.49
N HIS A 193 5.28 -2.44 30.21
CA HIS A 193 5.26 -1.50 29.09
C HIS A 193 4.10 -0.52 29.19
N LEU A 194 2.87 -1.02 29.30
CA LEU A 194 1.68 -0.17 29.35
C LEU A 194 1.72 0.76 30.57
N HIS A 195 2.13 0.23 31.72
CA HIS A 195 2.28 1.03 32.92
C HIS A 195 3.35 2.13 32.74
N LEU A 196 4.52 1.80 32.19
CA LEU A 196 5.60 2.76 31.91
C LEU A 196 5.14 3.88 30.97
N PHE A 197 4.57 3.54 29.81
CA PHE A 197 4.14 4.52 28.83
C PHE A 197 2.93 5.33 29.30
N GLY A 198 2.01 4.75 30.06
CA GLY A 198 0.91 5.49 30.71
C GLY A 198 1.41 6.51 31.73
N ARG A 199 2.45 6.18 32.52
CA ARG A 199 3.10 7.13 33.44
C ARG A 199 3.81 8.26 32.68
N ILE A 200 4.52 7.95 31.60
CA ILE A 200 5.19 8.95 30.76
C ILE A 200 4.17 9.91 30.14
N LYS A 201 2.99 9.41 29.73
CA LYS A 201 1.89 10.22 29.18
C LYS A 201 1.13 11.00 30.26
N GLY A 202 1.38 10.74 31.54
CA GLY A 202 0.79 11.49 32.66
C GLY A 202 -0.57 10.99 33.12
N THR A 203 -0.93 9.73 32.82
CA THR A 203 -2.18 9.14 33.31
C THR A 203 -2.17 9.04 34.86
N PRO A 204 -3.25 9.45 35.55
CA PRO A 204 -3.37 9.32 37.01
C PRO A 204 -3.18 7.87 37.47
N LEU A 205 -2.47 7.66 38.58
CA LEU A 205 -2.13 6.32 39.07
C LEU A 205 -3.37 5.48 39.42
N GLU A 206 -4.41 6.13 39.92
CA GLU A 206 -5.68 5.51 40.29
C GLU A 206 -6.39 4.88 39.09
N GLU A 207 -6.28 5.50 37.91
CA GLU A 207 -6.91 5.02 36.69
C GLU A 207 -5.99 4.16 35.83
N LEU A 208 -4.67 4.30 35.99
CA LEU A 208 -3.68 3.67 35.12
C LEU A 208 -3.82 2.15 35.10
N ASN A 209 -3.98 1.50 36.26
CA ASN A 209 -4.10 0.04 36.32
C ASN A 209 -5.35 -0.44 35.58
N ARG A 210 -6.49 0.21 35.82
CA ARG A 210 -7.75 -0.09 35.13
C ARG A 210 -7.60 0.10 33.62
N TYR A 211 -7.00 1.20 33.20
CA TYR A 211 -6.82 1.52 31.79
C TYR A 211 -5.87 0.53 31.08
N CYS A 212 -4.77 0.13 31.74
CA CYS A 212 -3.89 -0.93 31.27
C CYS A 212 -4.62 -2.27 31.12
N GLU A 213 -5.45 -2.64 32.09
CA GLU A 213 -6.24 -3.88 32.03
C GLU A 213 -7.28 -3.87 30.91
N THR A 214 -7.99 -2.74 30.72
CA THR A 214 -8.92 -2.56 29.59
C THR A 214 -8.18 -2.70 28.26
N MET A 215 -7.05 -2.00 28.08
CA MET A 215 -6.27 -2.06 26.85
C MET A 215 -5.73 -3.47 26.56
N MET A 216 -5.28 -4.19 27.60
CA MET A 216 -4.85 -5.59 27.44
C MET A 216 -6.02 -6.52 27.07
N ALA A 217 -7.21 -6.27 27.60
CA ALA A 217 -8.40 -7.05 27.27
C ALA A 217 -8.84 -6.79 25.82
N ASP A 218 -8.94 -5.52 25.43
CA ASP A 218 -9.40 -5.10 24.09
C ASP A 218 -8.51 -5.67 22.97
N LEU A 219 -7.21 -5.77 23.21
CA LEU A 219 -6.24 -6.33 22.26
C LEU A 219 -5.94 -7.81 22.50
N SER A 220 -6.66 -8.47 23.41
CA SER A 220 -6.46 -9.89 23.75
C SER A 220 -5.01 -10.23 24.16
N LEU A 221 -4.37 -9.33 24.90
CA LEU A 221 -3.02 -9.46 25.45
C LEU A 221 -2.98 -9.98 26.90
N THR A 222 -4.14 -10.10 27.56
CA THR A 222 -4.26 -10.59 28.95
C THR A 222 -3.50 -11.92 29.21
N PRO A 223 -3.55 -12.95 28.34
CA PRO A 223 -2.80 -14.20 28.56
C PRO A 223 -1.27 -14.04 28.51
N HIS A 224 -0.79 -12.91 28.00
CA HIS A 224 0.63 -12.62 27.82
C HIS A 224 1.10 -11.47 28.71
N MET A 225 0.28 -11.00 29.65
CA MET A 225 0.54 -9.80 30.44
C MET A 225 1.87 -9.83 31.22
N ASN A 226 2.28 -11.01 31.70
CA ASN A 226 3.52 -11.21 32.46
C ASN A 226 4.66 -11.79 31.60
N LYS A 227 4.48 -11.93 30.28
CA LYS A 227 5.55 -12.38 29.39
C LYS A 227 6.44 -11.21 28.98
N LEU A 228 7.74 -11.47 28.89
CA LEU A 228 8.72 -10.52 28.36
C LEU A 228 8.44 -10.25 26.89
N SER A 229 8.54 -8.98 26.48
CA SER A 229 8.24 -8.56 25.10
C SER A 229 9.08 -9.32 24.07
N MET A 230 10.34 -9.64 24.37
CA MET A 230 11.21 -10.42 23.48
C MET A 230 10.65 -11.80 23.11
N THR A 231 9.85 -12.41 24.00
CA THR A 231 9.27 -13.75 23.82
C THR A 231 7.93 -13.75 23.09
N LEU A 232 7.36 -12.56 22.83
CA LEU A 232 6.09 -12.43 22.12
C LEU A 232 6.26 -12.76 20.62
N SER A 233 5.22 -13.33 20.03
CA SER A 233 5.12 -13.44 18.57
C SER A 233 5.07 -12.05 17.93
N GLY A 234 5.48 -11.92 16.67
CA GLY A 234 5.44 -10.65 15.95
C GLY A 234 4.06 -9.98 15.97
N GLY A 235 2.98 -10.75 15.82
CA GLY A 235 1.63 -10.22 15.92
C GLY A 235 1.26 -9.68 17.32
N ASN A 236 1.75 -10.31 18.38
CA ASN A 236 1.52 -9.82 19.75
C ASN A 236 2.41 -8.62 20.10
N LYS A 237 3.63 -8.55 19.54
CA LYS A 237 4.47 -7.34 19.61
C LYS A 237 3.76 -6.16 18.95
N ARG A 238 3.18 -6.38 17.77
CA ARG A 238 2.41 -5.36 17.05
C ARG A 238 1.20 -4.86 17.84
N LYS A 239 0.42 -5.78 18.43
CA LYS A 239 -0.69 -5.42 19.33
C LYS A 239 -0.21 -4.57 20.50
N LEU A 240 0.92 -4.92 21.11
CA LEU A 240 1.50 -4.13 22.20
C LEU A 240 1.94 -2.73 21.72
N SER A 241 2.56 -2.62 20.54
CA SER A 241 2.90 -1.33 19.94
C SER A 241 1.67 -0.46 19.70
N LEU A 242 0.57 -1.05 19.20
CA LEU A 242 -0.71 -0.36 19.06
C LEU A 242 -1.25 0.10 20.42
N ALA A 243 -1.25 -0.77 21.42
CA ALA A 243 -1.68 -0.46 22.78
C ALA A 243 -0.92 0.74 23.37
N ILE A 244 0.42 0.75 23.23
CA ILE A 244 1.28 1.83 23.69
C ILE A 244 0.92 3.16 23.01
N SER A 245 0.65 3.13 21.70
CA SER A 245 0.29 4.34 20.95
C SER A 245 -1.03 4.97 21.42
N MET A 246 -1.96 4.16 21.94
CA MET A 246 -3.26 4.61 22.46
C MET A 246 -3.18 5.06 23.92
N MET A 247 -2.07 4.82 24.62
CA MET A 247 -1.95 5.15 26.05
C MET A 247 -2.10 6.65 26.31
N GLY A 248 -2.89 6.99 27.32
CA GLY A 248 -3.14 8.38 27.74
C GLY A 248 -4.19 9.12 26.90
N SER A 249 -4.98 8.40 26.09
CA SER A 249 -6.04 8.96 25.25
C SER A 249 -5.60 10.17 24.41
N PRO A 250 -4.53 10.03 23.58
CA PRO A 250 -4.04 11.13 22.77
C PRO A 250 -5.09 11.58 21.74
N PRO A 251 -5.28 12.89 21.52
CA PRO A 251 -6.26 13.41 20.54
C PRO A 251 -5.91 13.08 19.09
N LEU A 252 -4.66 12.76 18.79
CA LEU A 252 -4.19 12.37 17.46
C LEU A 252 -3.32 11.12 17.54
N ILE A 253 -3.62 10.10 16.73
CA ILE A 253 -2.86 8.85 16.69
C ILE A 253 -2.35 8.60 15.26
N PHE A 254 -1.04 8.43 15.12
CA PHE A 254 -0.39 8.03 13.89
C PHE A 254 -0.07 6.53 13.91
N LEU A 255 -0.50 5.80 12.89
CA LEU A 255 -0.27 4.37 12.78
C LEU A 255 0.49 4.06 11.48
N ASP A 256 1.73 3.61 11.58
CA ASP A 256 2.55 3.27 10.42
C ASP A 256 2.50 1.75 10.16
N GLU A 257 1.70 1.35 9.17
CA GLU A 257 1.42 -0.05 8.81
C GLU A 257 1.07 -0.96 10.02
N PRO A 258 0.00 -0.64 10.76
CA PRO A 258 -0.26 -1.25 12.06
C PRO A 258 -0.63 -2.73 11.98
N SER A 259 -1.18 -3.24 10.87
CA SER A 259 -1.62 -4.65 10.79
C SER A 259 -0.64 -5.59 10.08
N THR A 260 0.53 -5.10 9.68
CA THR A 260 1.54 -5.91 8.95
C THR A 260 2.07 -7.05 9.82
N GLY A 261 2.02 -8.28 9.28
CA GLY A 261 2.52 -9.48 9.96
C GLY A 261 1.62 -10.03 11.07
N VAL A 262 0.38 -9.55 11.18
CA VAL A 262 -0.63 -10.03 12.13
C VAL A 262 -1.56 -11.03 11.43
N ASP A 263 -1.97 -12.09 12.14
CA ASP A 263 -2.94 -13.05 11.61
C ASP A 263 -4.31 -12.39 11.31
N PRO A 264 -5.12 -12.94 10.39
CA PRO A 264 -6.37 -12.30 9.98
C PRO A 264 -7.38 -12.05 11.11
N ALA A 265 -7.44 -12.93 12.12
CA ALA A 265 -8.38 -12.78 13.24
C ALA A 265 -7.95 -11.65 14.18
N ALA A 266 -6.67 -11.61 14.55
CA ALA A 266 -6.09 -10.53 15.34
C ALA A 266 -6.11 -9.18 14.63
N ARG A 267 -5.91 -9.15 13.31
CA ARG A 267 -6.01 -7.93 12.50
C ARG A 267 -7.41 -7.32 12.59
N ARG A 268 -8.47 -8.13 12.44
CA ARG A 268 -9.86 -7.67 12.62
C ARG A 268 -10.13 -7.15 14.04
N LEU A 269 -9.53 -7.76 15.06
CA LEU A 269 -9.64 -7.27 16.44
C LEU A 269 -8.99 -5.88 16.57
N MET A 270 -7.76 -5.72 16.08
CA MET A 270 -7.06 -4.42 16.09
C MET A 270 -7.88 -3.36 15.36
N TRP A 271 -8.48 -3.71 14.23
CA TRP A 271 -9.33 -2.79 13.48
C TRP A 271 -10.54 -2.32 14.29
N ARG A 272 -11.20 -3.23 15.02
CA ARG A 272 -12.32 -2.86 15.91
C ARG A 272 -11.90 -1.89 17.00
N VAL A 273 -10.70 -2.06 17.57
CA VAL A 273 -10.17 -1.14 18.60
C VAL A 273 -9.88 0.24 17.98
N ILE A 274 -9.24 0.28 16.81
CA ILE A 274 -8.94 1.55 16.10
C ILE A 274 -10.23 2.29 15.72
N GLU A 275 -11.21 1.57 15.15
CA GLU A 275 -12.53 2.11 14.80
C GLU A 275 -13.29 2.59 16.05
N HIS A 276 -13.17 1.88 17.17
CA HIS A 276 -13.80 2.26 18.43
C HIS A 276 -13.22 3.57 18.98
N VAL A 277 -11.89 3.70 18.99
CA VAL A 277 -11.18 4.90 19.49
C VAL A 277 -11.39 6.11 18.57
N SER A 278 -11.45 5.90 17.25
CA SER A 278 -11.66 6.96 16.26
C SER A 278 -13.14 7.30 16.07
N THR A 279 -13.82 6.58 15.19
CA THR A 279 -15.14 6.94 14.67
C THR A 279 -16.28 6.75 15.66
N LYS A 280 -16.21 5.73 16.54
CA LYS A 280 -17.33 5.44 17.47
C LYS A 280 -17.30 6.32 18.70
N SER A 281 -16.12 6.55 19.25
CA SER A 281 -15.96 7.37 20.45
C SER A 281 -15.75 8.85 20.09
N CYS A 282 -15.28 9.17 18.87
CA CYS A 282 -14.88 10.52 18.45
C CYS A 282 -13.87 11.19 19.41
N HIS A 283 -13.13 10.37 20.18
CA HIS A 283 -12.18 10.87 21.19
C HIS A 283 -10.83 11.24 20.55
N SER A 284 -10.43 10.52 19.49
CA SER A 284 -9.14 10.68 18.83
C SER A 284 -9.31 10.71 17.31
N SER A 285 -8.50 11.49 16.63
CA SER A 285 -8.37 11.44 15.17
C SER A 285 -7.25 10.46 14.83
N VAL A 286 -7.45 9.60 13.85
CA VAL A 286 -6.47 8.57 13.48
C VAL A 286 -5.98 8.83 12.07
N MET A 287 -4.67 8.74 11.90
CA MET A 287 -4.03 8.80 10.60
C MET A 287 -3.17 7.56 10.43
N LEU A 288 -3.52 6.71 9.47
CA LEU A 288 -2.81 5.46 9.23
C LEU A 288 -2.16 5.43 7.85
N THR A 289 -1.01 4.79 7.76
CA THR A 289 -0.42 4.39 6.47
C THR A 289 -0.67 2.91 6.28
N THR A 290 -1.04 2.54 5.06
CA THR A 290 -1.20 1.13 4.71
C THR A 290 -0.90 0.91 3.24
N HIS A 291 -0.48 -0.31 2.92
CA HIS A 291 -0.45 -0.83 1.57
C HIS A 291 -1.55 -1.89 1.36
N ASN A 292 -2.37 -2.15 2.38
CA ASN A 292 -3.47 -3.11 2.35
C ASN A 292 -4.79 -2.38 2.12
N MET A 293 -5.45 -2.68 1.00
CA MET A 293 -6.71 -2.03 0.64
C MET A 293 -7.87 -2.44 1.54
N GLU A 294 -7.89 -3.68 2.04
CA GLU A 294 -8.91 -4.14 3.00
C GLU A 294 -8.86 -3.32 4.29
N GLU A 295 -7.66 -2.96 4.73
CA GLU A 295 -7.46 -2.14 5.94
C GLU A 295 -7.99 -0.72 5.73
N ALA A 296 -7.63 -0.12 4.59
CA ALA A 296 -8.10 1.22 4.25
C ALA A 296 -9.63 1.26 4.13
N GLU A 297 -10.23 0.26 3.46
CA GLU A 297 -11.68 0.17 3.28
C GLU A 297 -12.44 -0.10 4.58
N ALA A 298 -11.89 -0.90 5.49
CA ALA A 298 -12.53 -1.23 6.75
C ALA A 298 -12.43 -0.11 7.81
N LEU A 299 -11.32 0.64 7.82
CA LEU A 299 -11.02 1.62 8.89
C LEU A 299 -11.24 3.07 8.51
N CYS A 300 -10.96 3.44 7.26
CA CYS A 300 -10.80 4.84 6.89
C CYS A 300 -12.12 5.42 6.37
N SER A 301 -12.55 6.53 6.96
CA SER A 301 -13.67 7.32 6.42
C SER A 301 -13.26 8.06 5.15
N ARG A 302 -11.99 8.44 5.05
CA ARG A 302 -11.39 9.10 3.88
C ARG A 302 -10.01 8.52 3.59
N ILE A 303 -9.74 8.30 2.32
CA ILE A 303 -8.54 7.64 1.82
C ILE A 303 -7.84 8.61 0.88
N GLY A 304 -6.54 8.78 1.08
CA GLY A 304 -5.64 9.48 0.16
C GLY A 304 -4.71 8.48 -0.53
N ILE A 305 -4.76 8.40 -1.86
CA ILE A 305 -3.85 7.53 -2.62
C ILE A 305 -2.58 8.31 -2.96
N MET A 306 -1.44 7.86 -2.42
CA MET A 306 -0.13 8.43 -2.67
C MET A 306 0.62 7.66 -3.75
N VAL A 307 1.17 8.39 -4.73
CA VAL A 307 2.00 7.85 -5.82
C VAL A 307 3.17 8.80 -6.06
N GLY A 308 4.40 8.26 -6.10
CA GLY A 308 5.58 9.08 -6.44
C GLY A 308 5.85 10.29 -5.52
N GLY A 309 5.41 10.23 -4.26
CA GLY A 309 5.54 11.34 -3.29
C GLY A 309 4.41 12.38 -3.36
N ARG A 310 3.40 12.19 -4.22
CA ARG A 310 2.24 13.09 -4.37
C ARG A 310 0.96 12.41 -3.94
N LEU A 311 0.00 13.21 -3.50
CA LEU A 311 -1.38 12.79 -3.31
C LEU A 311 -2.09 12.85 -4.68
N ARG A 312 -2.44 11.69 -5.25
CA ARG A 312 -3.09 11.59 -6.57
C ARG A 312 -4.59 11.81 -6.47
N CYS A 313 -5.22 11.24 -5.47
CA CYS A 313 -6.65 11.42 -5.21
C CYS A 313 -6.93 11.34 -3.72
N ILE A 314 -8.03 11.95 -3.31
CA ILE A 314 -8.52 11.97 -1.93
C ILE A 314 -10.04 11.86 -1.94
N GLY A 315 -10.60 11.05 -1.05
CA GLY A 315 -12.05 10.93 -0.92
C GLY A 315 -12.49 9.75 -0.08
N SER A 316 -13.79 9.60 0.12
CA SER A 316 -14.35 8.39 0.73
C SER A 316 -14.19 7.18 -0.20
N ASN A 317 -14.25 5.96 0.34
CA ASN A 317 -14.19 4.74 -0.46
C ASN A 317 -15.24 4.74 -1.60
N GLN A 318 -16.47 5.17 -1.31
CA GLN A 318 -17.54 5.25 -2.31
C GLN A 318 -17.26 6.31 -3.37
N HIS A 319 -16.75 7.49 -2.97
CA HIS A 319 -16.39 8.56 -3.90
C HIS A 319 -15.28 8.13 -4.86
N LEU A 320 -14.23 7.49 -4.35
CA LEU A 320 -13.14 6.98 -5.17
C LEU A 320 -13.62 5.92 -6.17
N LYS A 321 -14.50 5.01 -5.74
CA LYS A 321 -15.12 4.00 -6.62
C LYS A 321 -16.06 4.59 -7.67
N ALA A 322 -16.77 5.67 -7.35
CA ALA A 322 -17.64 6.35 -8.30
C ALA A 322 -16.84 7.15 -9.34
N ARG A 323 -15.76 7.80 -8.93
CA ARG A 323 -14.94 8.69 -9.78
C ARG A 323 -13.91 7.95 -10.63
N PHE A 324 -13.21 6.97 -10.05
CA PHE A 324 -12.12 6.24 -10.69
C PHE A 324 -12.47 4.79 -11.01
N GLY A 325 -13.67 4.33 -10.64
CA GLY A 325 -14.14 3.00 -11.00
C GLY A 325 -14.37 2.90 -12.51
N LYS A 326 -13.97 1.78 -13.11
CA LYS A 326 -14.15 1.52 -14.55
C LYS A 326 -15.50 0.88 -14.87
N GLY A 327 -16.44 0.86 -13.92
CA GLY A 327 -17.72 0.16 -14.07
C GLY A 327 -17.96 -0.97 -13.08
N TYR A 328 -18.98 -1.76 -13.38
CA TYR A 328 -19.24 -3.05 -12.76
C TYR A 328 -18.52 -4.17 -13.54
N GLN A 329 -17.97 -5.14 -12.83
CA GLN A 329 -17.49 -6.38 -13.40
C GLN A 329 -18.60 -7.42 -13.30
N LEU A 330 -19.03 -7.92 -14.45
CA LEU A 330 -20.00 -8.98 -14.59
C LEU A 330 -19.23 -10.24 -14.98
N GLU A 331 -19.20 -11.23 -14.08
CA GLU A 331 -18.69 -12.57 -14.36
C GLU A 331 -19.86 -13.51 -14.59
N VAL A 332 -19.88 -14.20 -15.72
CA VAL A 332 -20.98 -15.07 -16.13
C VAL A 332 -20.44 -16.44 -16.44
N ARG A 333 -21.11 -17.47 -15.94
CA ARG A 333 -20.85 -18.86 -16.27
C ARG A 333 -22.03 -19.43 -17.04
N LEU A 334 -21.77 -19.93 -18.25
CA LEU A 334 -22.78 -20.53 -19.11
C LEU A 334 -23.13 -21.95 -18.66
N LYS A 335 -24.40 -22.34 -18.87
CA LYS A 335 -24.83 -23.74 -18.68
C LYS A 335 -24.16 -24.61 -19.73
N SER A 336 -23.76 -25.82 -19.32
CA SER A 336 -23.37 -26.86 -20.26
C SER A 336 -24.56 -27.19 -21.15
N PRO A 337 -24.37 -27.30 -22.48
CA PRO A 337 -25.39 -27.85 -23.35
C PRO A 337 -25.79 -29.24 -22.87
N VAL A 338 -27.09 -29.55 -22.94
CA VAL A 338 -27.61 -30.87 -22.58
C VAL A 338 -27.15 -31.88 -23.65
N PRO A 339 -26.74 -33.11 -23.31
CA PRO A 339 -26.27 -34.09 -24.29
C PRO A 339 -27.25 -34.31 -25.45
N SER A 340 -28.56 -34.31 -25.19
CA SER A 340 -29.59 -34.44 -26.23
C SER A 340 -29.56 -33.30 -27.25
N ALA A 341 -29.29 -32.07 -26.83
CA ALA A 341 -29.17 -30.92 -27.73
C ALA A 341 -27.90 -31.01 -28.60
N MET A 342 -26.83 -31.59 -28.07
CA MET A 342 -25.61 -31.86 -28.82
C MET A 342 -25.85 -32.95 -29.87
N ASP A 343 -26.52 -34.04 -29.49
CA ASP A 343 -26.88 -35.14 -30.40
C ASP A 343 -27.80 -34.64 -31.53
N GLU A 344 -28.80 -33.81 -31.19
CA GLU A 344 -29.67 -33.15 -32.17
C GLU A 344 -28.88 -32.26 -33.13
N PHE A 345 -27.91 -31.47 -32.63
CA PHE A 345 -27.06 -30.62 -33.45
C PHE A 345 -26.18 -31.43 -34.41
N VAL A 346 -25.56 -32.50 -33.91
CA VAL A 346 -24.74 -33.44 -34.69
C VAL A 346 -25.56 -34.09 -35.80
N GLN A 347 -26.78 -34.54 -35.49
CA GLN A 347 -27.69 -35.13 -36.48
C GLN A 347 -28.15 -34.10 -37.51
N LYS A 348 -28.59 -32.92 -37.06
CA LYS A 348 -29.12 -31.85 -37.92
C LYS A 348 -28.12 -31.40 -38.97
N TRP A 349 -26.85 -31.25 -38.60
CA TRP A 349 -25.79 -30.80 -39.50
C TRP A 349 -24.95 -31.95 -40.09
N THR A 350 -25.30 -33.19 -39.74
CA THR A 350 -24.63 -34.41 -40.22
C THR A 350 -23.11 -34.34 -40.02
N LEU A 351 -22.70 -34.00 -38.80
CA LEU A 351 -21.28 -33.81 -38.46
C LEU A 351 -20.51 -35.14 -38.54
N PRO A 352 -19.29 -35.15 -39.10
CA PRO A 352 -18.45 -36.35 -39.08
C PRO A 352 -17.99 -36.64 -37.65
N GLU A 353 -17.86 -37.92 -37.29
CA GLU A 353 -17.48 -38.37 -35.94
C GLU A 353 -16.15 -37.74 -35.47
N GLN A 354 -15.24 -37.48 -36.43
CA GLN A 354 -13.99 -36.77 -36.24
C GLN A 354 -13.85 -35.66 -37.29
N ILE A 355 -13.66 -34.44 -36.81
CA ILE A 355 -13.44 -33.23 -37.62
C ILE A 355 -11.94 -32.99 -37.71
N SER A 356 -11.43 -32.66 -38.90
CA SER A 356 -10.02 -32.27 -39.12
C SER A 356 -9.92 -30.76 -39.41
N PRO A 357 -8.76 -30.11 -39.14
CA PRO A 357 -8.55 -28.69 -39.39
C PRO A 357 -8.93 -28.25 -40.81
N ASP A 358 -8.60 -29.07 -41.82
CA ASP A 358 -8.87 -28.77 -43.24
C ASP A 358 -10.36 -28.69 -43.58
N THR A 359 -11.20 -29.38 -42.80
CA THR A 359 -12.65 -29.48 -43.02
C THR A 359 -13.47 -28.45 -42.23
N VAL A 360 -12.87 -27.84 -41.19
CA VAL A 360 -13.55 -26.90 -40.28
C VAL A 360 -14.11 -25.70 -41.03
N SER A 361 -13.34 -25.09 -41.93
CA SER A 361 -13.80 -23.91 -42.68
C SER A 361 -15.04 -24.20 -43.53
N GLN A 362 -15.09 -25.37 -44.17
CA GLN A 362 -16.25 -25.80 -44.94
C GLN A 362 -17.45 -26.15 -44.04
N LEU A 363 -17.20 -26.74 -42.87
CA LEU A 363 -18.23 -27.05 -41.87
C LEU A 363 -18.86 -25.79 -41.30
N CYS A 364 -18.07 -24.83 -40.80
CA CYS A 364 -18.56 -23.57 -40.26
C CYS A 364 -19.37 -22.78 -41.30
N GLY A 365 -18.91 -22.76 -42.57
CA GLY A 365 -19.65 -22.14 -43.68
C GLY A 365 -20.99 -22.82 -43.99
N ARG A 366 -21.09 -24.15 -43.84
CA ARG A 366 -22.37 -24.88 -44.01
C ARG A 366 -23.36 -24.63 -42.88
N ILE A 367 -22.86 -24.51 -41.64
CA ILE A 367 -23.70 -24.30 -40.45
C ILE A 367 -24.23 -22.87 -40.39
N GLY A 368 -23.49 -21.90 -40.94
CA GLY A 368 -23.99 -20.54 -41.20
C GLY A 368 -23.11 -19.40 -40.71
N ASP A 369 -21.90 -19.69 -40.19
CA ASP A 369 -20.97 -18.66 -39.75
C ASP A 369 -19.53 -19.03 -40.12
N ALA A 370 -19.03 -18.44 -41.20
CA ALA A 370 -17.67 -18.68 -41.67
C ALA A 370 -16.59 -17.99 -40.80
N GLN A 371 -16.94 -16.96 -40.01
CA GLN A 371 -15.97 -16.25 -39.17
C GLN A 371 -15.47 -17.11 -38.01
N ARG A 372 -16.34 -17.98 -37.49
CA ARG A 372 -16.01 -18.99 -36.48
C ARG A 372 -14.86 -19.90 -36.87
N ALA A 373 -14.73 -20.24 -38.16
CA ALA A 373 -13.58 -20.99 -38.64
C ALA A 373 -12.28 -20.19 -38.51
N THR A 374 -12.33 -18.89 -38.79
CA THR A 374 -11.18 -17.99 -38.63
C THR A 374 -10.74 -17.91 -37.17
N TRP A 375 -11.68 -17.88 -36.22
CA TRP A 375 -11.36 -17.89 -34.79
C TRP A 375 -10.62 -19.16 -34.38
N ILE A 376 -11.11 -20.32 -34.82
CA ILE A 376 -10.47 -21.61 -34.56
C ILE A 376 -9.07 -21.66 -35.19
N CYS A 377 -8.91 -21.20 -36.43
CA CYS A 377 -7.60 -21.22 -37.11
C CYS A 377 -6.59 -20.24 -36.51
N ALA A 378 -7.06 -19.07 -36.05
CA ALA A 378 -6.22 -18.05 -35.44
C ALA A 378 -5.80 -18.38 -34.00
N GLY A 379 -6.48 -19.32 -33.33
CA GLY A 379 -6.21 -19.67 -31.94
C GLY A 379 -6.56 -18.55 -30.95
N CYS A 380 -7.50 -17.67 -31.32
CA CYS A 380 -7.98 -16.62 -30.43
C CYS A 380 -8.86 -17.21 -29.30
N GLU A 381 -9.17 -16.41 -28.27
CA GLU A 381 -9.91 -16.85 -27.08
C GLU A 381 -11.24 -17.53 -27.42
N GLU A 382 -11.93 -17.08 -28.47
CA GLU A 382 -13.20 -17.60 -28.96
C GLU A 382 -13.06 -19.00 -29.59
N GLY A 383 -11.91 -19.32 -30.20
CA GLY A 383 -11.65 -20.60 -30.89
C GLY A 383 -10.76 -21.57 -30.11
N HIS A 384 -10.21 -21.15 -28.98
CA HIS A 384 -9.11 -21.84 -28.28
C HIS A 384 -9.42 -23.29 -27.90
N LEU A 385 -10.66 -23.60 -27.50
CA LEU A 385 -11.03 -24.96 -27.10
C LEU A 385 -10.88 -25.96 -28.25
N VAL A 386 -11.38 -25.61 -29.44
CA VAL A 386 -11.28 -26.45 -30.64
C VAL A 386 -9.86 -26.41 -31.20
N HIS A 387 -9.20 -25.24 -31.18
CA HIS A 387 -7.81 -25.08 -31.63
C HIS A 387 -6.85 -25.96 -30.82
N SER A 388 -6.88 -25.87 -29.49
CA SER A 388 -6.02 -26.67 -28.62
C SER A 388 -6.29 -28.17 -28.73
N ALA A 389 -7.53 -28.56 -29.07
CA ALA A 389 -7.86 -29.95 -29.33
C ALA A 389 -7.27 -30.44 -30.66
N PHE A 390 -7.22 -29.59 -31.69
CA PHE A 390 -6.48 -29.89 -32.92
C PHE A 390 -4.98 -30.01 -32.69
N GLU A 391 -4.36 -29.14 -31.89
CA GLU A 391 -2.93 -29.23 -31.60
C GLU A 391 -2.53 -30.51 -30.88
N ARG A 392 -3.37 -30.98 -29.93
CA ARG A 392 -3.07 -32.19 -29.14
C ARG A 392 -3.26 -33.48 -29.91
N GLY A 393 -4.33 -33.59 -30.71
CA GLY A 393 -4.78 -34.86 -31.29
C GLY A 393 -4.97 -34.87 -32.80
N GLY A 394 -4.76 -33.74 -33.48
CA GLY A 394 -4.98 -33.55 -34.92
C GLY A 394 -6.44 -33.62 -35.38
N ARG A 395 -7.37 -34.04 -34.51
CA ARG A 395 -8.80 -34.21 -34.78
C ARG A 395 -9.64 -33.86 -33.54
N VAL A 396 -10.87 -33.42 -33.76
CA VAL A 396 -11.84 -33.06 -32.73
C VAL A 396 -13.11 -33.88 -32.92
N SER A 397 -13.68 -34.42 -31.84
CA SER A 397 -14.92 -35.19 -31.93
C SER A 397 -16.11 -34.28 -32.27
N ALA A 398 -17.11 -34.84 -32.96
CA ALA A 398 -18.34 -34.12 -33.29
C ALA A 398 -18.99 -33.48 -32.06
N ASN A 399 -18.95 -34.17 -30.91
CA ASN A 399 -19.53 -33.70 -29.65
C ASN A 399 -18.79 -32.48 -29.09
N VAL A 400 -17.45 -32.48 -29.09
CA VAL A 400 -16.68 -31.32 -28.59
C VAL A 400 -16.90 -30.10 -29.47
N PHE A 401 -17.00 -30.30 -30.78
CA PHE A 401 -17.32 -29.21 -31.72
C PHE A 401 -18.75 -28.69 -31.55
N ALA A 402 -19.73 -29.59 -31.39
CA ALA A 402 -21.12 -29.21 -31.15
C ALA A 402 -21.29 -28.47 -29.82
N GLU A 403 -20.61 -28.92 -28.76
CA GLU A 403 -20.58 -28.25 -27.46
C GLU A 403 -20.06 -26.82 -27.59
N TRP A 404 -18.89 -26.64 -28.21
CA TRP A 404 -18.30 -25.33 -28.46
C TRP A 404 -19.22 -24.44 -29.28
N TRP A 405 -19.81 -24.96 -30.36
CA TRP A 405 -20.71 -24.18 -31.22
C TRP A 405 -21.94 -23.67 -30.46
N LEU A 406 -22.57 -24.54 -29.67
CA LEU A 406 -23.76 -24.18 -28.89
C LEU A 406 -23.41 -23.17 -27.79
N LEU A 407 -22.25 -23.30 -27.14
CA LEU A 407 -21.77 -22.32 -26.17
C LEU A 407 -21.48 -20.97 -26.83
N GLU A 408 -20.94 -20.98 -28.05
CA GLU A 408 -20.67 -19.77 -28.82
C GLU A 408 -21.95 -19.03 -29.21
N ASP A 409 -23.00 -19.76 -29.63
CA ASP A 409 -24.31 -19.17 -29.92
C ASP A 409 -24.89 -18.45 -28.69
N VAL A 410 -24.78 -19.08 -27.51
CA VAL A 410 -25.23 -18.48 -26.25
C VAL A 410 -24.38 -17.27 -25.87
N ALA A 411 -23.06 -17.34 -26.03
CA ALA A 411 -22.16 -16.23 -25.72
C ALA A 411 -22.40 -15.00 -26.61
N VAL A 412 -22.62 -15.20 -27.91
CA VAL A 412 -22.99 -14.12 -28.84
C VAL A 412 -24.36 -13.53 -28.46
N GLY A 413 -25.32 -14.38 -28.11
CA GLY A 413 -26.63 -13.95 -27.61
C GLY A 413 -26.51 -13.08 -26.34
N LEU A 414 -25.66 -13.50 -25.39
CA LEU A 414 -25.37 -12.73 -24.18
C LEU A 414 -24.70 -11.39 -24.48
N ALA A 415 -23.71 -11.36 -25.37
CA ALA A 415 -23.03 -10.13 -25.76
C ALA A 415 -24.00 -9.13 -26.40
N ASN A 416 -24.90 -9.61 -27.28
CA ASN A 416 -25.94 -8.78 -27.90
C ASN A 416 -26.93 -8.24 -26.86
N PHE A 417 -27.41 -9.10 -25.96
CA PHE A 417 -28.29 -8.69 -24.86
C PHE A 417 -27.65 -7.60 -24.00
N LEU A 418 -26.36 -7.76 -23.64
CA LEU A 418 -25.64 -6.77 -22.86
C LEU A 418 -25.42 -5.47 -23.64
N HIS A 419 -25.17 -5.54 -24.96
CA HIS A 419 -25.03 -4.36 -25.81
C HIS A 419 -26.32 -3.55 -25.91
N GLU A 420 -27.47 -4.22 -26.00
CA GLU A 420 -28.79 -3.58 -26.06
C GLU A 420 -29.20 -2.96 -24.72
N ASN A 421 -29.01 -3.69 -23.62
CA ASN A 421 -29.46 -3.26 -22.29
C ASN A 421 -28.45 -2.34 -21.57
N PHE A 422 -27.16 -2.50 -21.85
CA PHE A 422 -26.06 -1.79 -21.20
C PHE A 422 -25.06 -1.28 -22.25
N PRO A 423 -25.41 -0.20 -22.97
CA PRO A 423 -24.57 0.34 -24.03
C PRO A 423 -23.24 0.85 -23.47
N GLY A 424 -22.13 0.47 -24.11
CA GLY A 424 -20.78 0.75 -23.62
C GLY A 424 -20.18 -0.35 -22.74
N ASN A 425 -20.76 -1.56 -22.74
CA ASN A 425 -20.08 -2.71 -22.16
C ASN A 425 -18.85 -3.12 -22.98
N GLU A 426 -17.89 -3.73 -22.29
CA GLU A 426 -16.64 -4.22 -22.87
C GLU A 426 -16.41 -5.67 -22.42
N VAL A 427 -16.04 -6.55 -23.35
CA VAL A 427 -15.59 -7.90 -23.01
C VAL A 427 -14.17 -7.79 -22.47
N VAL A 428 -13.96 -8.19 -21.21
CA VAL A 428 -12.66 -8.09 -20.54
C VAL A 428 -11.86 -9.36 -20.75
N GLU A 429 -12.51 -10.51 -20.60
CA GLU A 429 -11.85 -11.82 -20.65
C GLU A 429 -12.88 -12.88 -21.01
N ARG A 430 -12.47 -13.83 -21.85
CA ARG A 430 -13.30 -14.97 -22.21
C ARG A 430 -12.51 -16.26 -22.11
N HIS A 431 -12.98 -17.17 -21.27
CA HIS A 431 -12.33 -18.46 -21.13
C HIS A 431 -13.35 -19.59 -20.99
N ASP A 432 -13.46 -20.41 -22.04
CA ASP A 432 -14.35 -21.56 -22.11
C ASP A 432 -15.81 -21.17 -21.80
N ARG A 433 -16.34 -21.58 -20.64
CA ARG A 433 -17.72 -21.29 -20.20
C ARG A 433 -17.85 -20.04 -19.34
N THR A 434 -16.75 -19.37 -19.04
CA THR A 434 -16.72 -18.19 -18.17
C THR A 434 -16.44 -16.95 -19.00
N LEU A 435 -17.32 -15.97 -18.92
CA LEU A 435 -17.19 -14.69 -19.61
C LEU A 435 -17.16 -13.56 -18.59
N ARG A 436 -16.23 -12.61 -18.75
CA ARG A 436 -16.13 -11.42 -17.93
C ARG A 436 -16.38 -10.18 -18.78
N PHE A 437 -17.36 -9.40 -18.36
CA PHE A 437 -17.74 -8.13 -18.97
C PHE A 437 -17.50 -6.99 -18.00
N ARG A 438 -17.21 -5.81 -18.54
CA ARG A 438 -17.20 -4.54 -17.83
C ARG A 438 -18.42 -3.76 -18.29
N LEU A 439 -19.28 -3.40 -17.35
CA LEU A 439 -20.49 -2.64 -17.59
C LEU A 439 -20.30 -1.21 -17.10
N PRO A 440 -20.76 -0.19 -17.85
CA PRO A 440 -20.65 1.20 -17.42
C PRO A 440 -21.52 1.50 -16.19
N LEU A 441 -21.16 2.56 -15.46
CA LEU A 441 -21.90 3.02 -14.26
C LEU A 441 -23.21 3.78 -14.59
N THR A 442 -23.73 3.65 -15.82
CA THR A 442 -24.96 4.33 -16.25
C THR A 442 -26.22 3.73 -15.63
N SER A 443 -26.20 2.44 -15.32
CA SER A 443 -27.30 1.71 -14.68
C SER A 443 -26.97 1.41 -13.22
N SER A 444 -27.97 1.35 -12.34
CA SER A 444 -27.70 0.91 -10.97
C SER A 444 -27.40 -0.59 -10.91
N LEU A 445 -26.59 -1.04 -9.95
CA LEU A 445 -26.31 -2.46 -9.73
C LEU A 445 -27.59 -3.29 -9.58
N ALA A 446 -28.62 -2.71 -8.94
CA ALA A 446 -29.92 -3.36 -8.78
C ALA A 446 -30.66 -3.55 -10.12
N ASP A 447 -30.52 -2.60 -11.05
CA ASP A 447 -31.12 -2.71 -12.39
C ASP A 447 -30.41 -3.75 -13.24
N VAL A 448 -29.07 -3.79 -13.16
CA VAL A 448 -28.26 -4.83 -13.82
C VAL A 448 -28.66 -6.21 -13.31
N PHE A 449 -28.74 -6.39 -12.00
CA PHE A 449 -29.15 -7.66 -11.39
C PHE A 449 -30.57 -8.05 -11.80
N ARG A 450 -31.51 -7.10 -11.76
CA ARG A 450 -32.90 -7.35 -12.18
C ARG A 450 -33.01 -7.81 -13.63
N SER A 451 -32.28 -7.15 -14.53
CA SER A 451 -32.28 -7.48 -15.96
C SER A 451 -31.70 -8.87 -16.22
N LEU A 452 -30.56 -9.19 -15.60
CA LEU A 452 -29.92 -10.50 -15.75
C LEU A 452 -30.74 -11.63 -15.13
N GLU A 453 -31.35 -11.42 -13.95
CA GLU A 453 -32.17 -12.44 -13.31
C GLU A 453 -33.43 -12.73 -14.14
N HIS A 454 -34.06 -11.69 -14.71
CA HIS A 454 -35.24 -11.86 -15.55
C HIS A 454 -34.96 -12.64 -16.85
N SER A 455 -33.76 -12.48 -17.41
CA SER A 455 -33.35 -13.16 -18.64
C SER A 455 -32.45 -14.37 -18.42
N ARG A 456 -32.24 -14.81 -17.17
CA ARG A 456 -31.27 -15.86 -16.80
C ARG A 456 -31.48 -17.17 -17.56
N GLU A 457 -32.73 -17.64 -17.65
CA GLU A 457 -33.06 -18.89 -18.34
C GLU A 457 -32.89 -18.76 -19.85
N ASN A 458 -33.36 -17.65 -20.43
CA ASN A 458 -33.27 -17.37 -21.86
C ASN A 458 -31.83 -17.19 -22.34
N LEU A 459 -30.97 -16.64 -21.49
CA LEU A 459 -29.54 -16.44 -21.76
C LEU A 459 -28.68 -17.68 -21.45
N GLY A 460 -29.29 -18.78 -20.96
CA GLY A 460 -28.54 -20.01 -20.69
C GLY A 460 -27.51 -19.88 -19.55
N LEU A 461 -27.74 -19.00 -18.57
CA LEU A 461 -26.77 -18.72 -17.50
C LEU A 461 -26.84 -19.76 -16.38
N ALA A 462 -25.73 -20.39 -16.05
CA ALA A 462 -25.62 -21.27 -14.89
C ALA A 462 -25.55 -20.43 -13.62
N GLU A 463 -24.57 -19.53 -13.59
CA GLU A 463 -24.23 -18.66 -12.47
C GLU A 463 -23.78 -17.31 -13.01
N TYR A 464 -24.01 -16.24 -12.27
CA TYR A 464 -23.41 -14.94 -12.56
C TYR A 464 -23.07 -14.23 -11.25
N GLY A 465 -22.05 -13.37 -11.31
CA GLY A 465 -21.61 -12.50 -10.23
C GLY A 465 -21.44 -11.08 -10.76
N ILE A 466 -21.92 -10.09 -10.01
CA ILE A 466 -21.71 -8.68 -10.32
C ILE A 466 -20.94 -8.08 -9.15
N SER A 467 -19.82 -7.44 -9.43
CA SER A 467 -19.04 -6.69 -8.46
C SER A 467 -18.76 -5.28 -8.97
N GLN A 468 -18.63 -4.32 -8.06
CA GLN A 468 -18.11 -3.01 -8.42
C GLN A 468 -16.58 -3.08 -8.50
N THR A 469 -15.97 -2.19 -9.29
CA THR A 469 -14.52 -1.97 -9.26
C THR A 469 -14.05 -1.86 -7.80
N SER A 470 -13.11 -2.73 -7.40
CA SER A 470 -12.58 -2.72 -6.04
C SER A 470 -11.60 -1.55 -5.84
N LEU A 471 -11.39 -1.13 -4.58
CA LEU A 471 -10.37 -0.12 -4.28
C LEU A 471 -8.97 -0.60 -4.70
N GLU A 472 -8.72 -1.90 -4.64
CA GLU A 472 -7.50 -2.53 -5.13
C GLU A 472 -7.30 -2.34 -6.64
N GLN A 473 -8.33 -2.49 -7.46
CA GLN A 473 -8.22 -2.25 -8.90
C GLN A 473 -7.91 -0.79 -9.21
N ILE A 474 -8.57 0.15 -8.53
CA ILE A 474 -8.31 1.60 -8.66
C ILE A 474 -6.86 1.90 -8.27
N PHE A 475 -6.42 1.34 -7.14
CA PHE A 475 -5.05 1.50 -6.68
C PHE A 475 -4.03 0.94 -7.66
N ASN A 476 -4.27 -0.26 -8.21
CA ASN A 476 -3.37 -0.89 -9.17
C ASN A 476 -3.26 -0.07 -10.47
N ASP A 477 -4.35 0.58 -10.91
CA ASP A 477 -4.32 1.51 -12.04
C ASP A 477 -3.41 2.71 -11.76
N PHE A 478 -3.52 3.31 -10.57
CA PHE A 478 -2.63 4.41 -10.14
C PHE A 478 -1.18 3.96 -9.94
N ALA A 479 -0.95 2.75 -9.42
CA ALA A 479 0.38 2.20 -9.18
C ALA A 479 1.09 1.80 -10.48
N ALA A 480 0.35 1.34 -11.50
CA ALA A 480 0.89 1.04 -12.82
C ALA A 480 1.52 2.28 -13.45
N ARG A 481 0.86 3.45 -13.33
CA ARG A 481 1.40 4.74 -13.78
C ARG A 481 2.72 5.09 -13.09
N GLN A 482 2.91 4.70 -11.83
CA GLN A 482 4.18 4.92 -11.11
C GLN A 482 5.36 4.15 -11.72
N LYS A 483 5.15 2.92 -12.22
CA LYS A 483 6.21 2.12 -12.86
C LYS A 483 6.61 2.70 -14.21
N GLU A 484 5.66 3.29 -14.94
CA GLU A 484 5.93 4.02 -16.17
C GLU A 484 6.72 5.31 -15.88
N GLU A 485 6.35 6.05 -14.83
CA GLU A 485 7.02 7.29 -14.40
C GLU A 485 8.44 7.06 -13.83
N THR A 486 8.70 5.85 -13.30
CA THR A 486 10.02 5.44 -12.77
C THR A 486 10.83 4.59 -13.77
N GLY A 487 10.37 4.48 -15.02
CA GLY A 487 11.10 3.85 -16.11
C GLY A 487 12.51 4.41 -16.28
N PRO A 488 13.45 3.64 -16.86
CA PRO A 488 14.85 4.02 -16.92
C PRO A 488 14.97 5.38 -17.60
N VAL A 489 15.64 6.31 -16.92
CA VAL A 489 15.97 7.65 -17.39
C VAL A 489 16.43 7.54 -18.85
N ARG A 490 15.58 8.00 -19.79
CA ARG A 490 15.93 8.10 -21.20
C ARG A 490 17.08 9.09 -21.34
N GLY A 491 18.31 8.58 -21.33
CA GLY A 491 19.50 9.41 -21.44
C GLY A 491 20.78 8.77 -20.93
N LEU A 492 21.08 7.54 -21.36
CA LEU A 492 22.46 7.03 -21.45
C LEU A 492 22.45 5.81 -22.37
N GLY A 493 22.91 6.01 -23.60
CA GLY A 493 23.13 4.91 -24.53
C GLY A 493 24.27 4.02 -24.03
N VAL A 494 23.99 2.75 -23.82
CA VAL A 494 25.00 1.69 -23.84
C VAL A 494 24.51 0.61 -24.79
N ALA A 495 25.37 0.33 -25.76
CA ALA A 495 25.15 -0.60 -26.85
C ALA A 495 25.04 -2.06 -26.39
N ASN A 496 24.14 -2.80 -27.05
CA ASN A 496 24.09 -4.25 -27.32
C ASN A 496 24.77 -5.24 -26.35
N MET A 497 23.98 -6.22 -25.88
CA MET A 497 24.05 -7.64 -26.34
C MET A 497 22.86 -8.47 -25.81
N GLY A 498 22.17 -9.21 -26.71
CA GLY A 498 21.74 -10.60 -26.45
C GLY A 498 20.32 -10.92 -25.93
N SER A 499 19.32 -10.89 -26.84
CA SER A 499 18.23 -11.88 -27.05
C SER A 499 17.32 -12.41 -25.89
N ALA A 500 16.04 -12.01 -25.92
CA ALA A 500 14.83 -12.87 -26.10
C ALA A 500 13.55 -11.97 -26.10
N PRO A 501 12.54 -12.19 -26.99
CA PRO A 501 11.36 -11.32 -27.06
C PRO A 501 10.24 -11.76 -26.09
N PRO A 502 9.52 -10.85 -25.43
CA PRO A 502 8.21 -11.14 -24.88
C PRO A 502 7.13 -11.00 -25.95
N HIS A 503 6.13 -11.87 -25.86
CA HIS A 503 5.00 -11.97 -26.77
C HIS A 503 4.20 -10.67 -26.92
N SER A 504 3.71 -10.47 -28.14
CA SER A 504 3.02 -9.31 -28.69
C SER A 504 1.65 -9.02 -28.06
N GLN A 505 1.54 -7.89 -27.36
CA GLN A 505 0.29 -7.13 -27.20
C GLN A 505 0.52 -5.72 -27.74
N SER A 506 0.53 -5.58 -29.07
CA SER A 506 0.60 -4.26 -29.72
C SER A 506 0.21 -4.32 -31.19
N GLU A 507 -0.97 -4.87 -31.50
CA GLU A 507 -1.59 -4.73 -32.83
C GLU A 507 -3.12 -4.62 -32.69
N LEU A 508 -3.61 -3.54 -32.06
CA LEU A 508 -5.05 -3.24 -32.08
C LEU A 508 -5.39 -1.74 -32.21
N THR A 509 -4.40 -0.86 -32.41
CA THR A 509 -4.65 0.60 -32.50
C THR A 509 -4.42 1.20 -33.90
N VAL A 510 -4.27 0.40 -34.97
CA VAL A 510 -4.02 0.95 -36.33
C VAL A 510 -5.12 0.62 -37.36
N MET A 511 -6.18 -0.11 -36.99
CA MET A 511 -7.26 -0.46 -37.94
C MET A 511 -8.56 0.36 -37.86
N GLN A 512 -8.65 1.40 -37.03
CA GLN A 512 -9.88 2.23 -36.92
C GLN A 512 -9.86 3.59 -37.65
N GLN A 513 -8.84 3.91 -38.45
CA GLN A 513 -8.80 5.19 -39.19
C GLN A 513 -8.88 5.07 -40.72
N ARG A 514 -9.30 3.92 -41.29
CA ARG A 514 -9.34 3.75 -42.75
C ARG A 514 -10.68 3.43 -43.41
N ASN A 515 -11.80 3.42 -42.68
CA ASN A 515 -13.13 3.19 -43.25
C ASN A 515 -14.05 4.43 -43.27
N SER A 516 -13.47 5.63 -43.31
CA SER A 516 -14.21 6.88 -43.49
C SER A 516 -13.61 7.72 -44.63
N GLN A 517 -13.41 7.10 -45.80
CA GLN A 517 -13.30 7.76 -47.10
C GLN A 517 -13.13 6.71 -48.19
N THR A 518 -14.27 6.23 -48.73
CA THR A 518 -14.58 6.00 -50.16
C THR A 518 -15.89 5.23 -50.25
#